data_AF-A0A6P8NBR5-F1
#
_entry.id   AF-A0A6P8NBR5-F1
#
_cell.length_a   1.000
_cell.length_b   1.000
_cell.length_c   1.000
_cell.angle_alpha   90.00
_cell.angle_beta   90.00
_cell.angle_gamma   90.00
#
_symmetry.space_group_name_H-M   'P 1'
#
loop_
_entity.id
_entity.type
_entity.pdbx_description
1 polymer ?
#
loop_
_entity_poly.entity_id
_entity_poly.type
_entity_poly.pdbx_seq_one_letter_code
_entity_poly.pdbx_strand_id
1 'polypeptide(L)'
;MLKIFYHETLGGWQIPEITPFEKLVLHPASKVLHYAVELFEGLKAYRGVDGKIRIFRPELNMERMNNSATRTGLPTFIGEELIKCCCRLISIDQEWVPHSTASSLYIRPTLIGIDPTLGVASSESALLYIILSPVGSYFNKTKENIGISLLADPQYTRAWPGGCGNYKVGSNYGPTIYVQKEAIEKGLQQVLWLYGEDNEVTEAGTMNIFMFFINDDGEKELITPPLTSDLILPGVTRNSILALAREWNQFKVSERKFCMNEVCQLLSENRLLEIFGAGTACIISPVSYIEYVGQPLHIPTMEHSNPVYKMFLKHLTDIQYGIIPDHPWVIPIE
;
A
#
# COMPACT_ATOMS: atom_id res chain seq x y z
N MET A 1 -20.68 -9.29 1.14
CA MET A 1 -20.03 -8.07 1.65
C MET A 1 -20.37 -7.87 3.12
N LEU A 2 -19.54 -7.17 3.88
CA LEU A 2 -19.85 -6.76 5.26
C LEU A 2 -20.34 -5.31 5.27
N LYS A 3 -21.32 -4.97 6.11
CA LYS A 3 -21.76 -3.60 6.42
C LYS A 3 -21.90 -3.42 7.93
N ILE A 4 -21.47 -2.27 8.43
CA ILE A 4 -21.63 -1.85 9.82
C ILE A 4 -21.96 -0.36 9.80
N PHE A 5 -23.16 -0.01 10.25
CA PHE A 5 -23.56 1.39 10.38
C PHE A 5 -23.07 1.96 11.70
N TYR A 6 -22.80 3.25 11.70
CA TYR A 6 -22.57 4.05 12.89
C TYR A 6 -23.55 5.22 12.89
N HIS A 7 -24.23 5.42 14.00
CA HIS A 7 -25.09 6.59 14.23
C HIS A 7 -24.90 7.07 15.67
N GLU A 8 -24.38 8.29 15.85
CA GLU A 8 -24.16 8.87 17.17
C GLU A 8 -25.47 8.91 18.00
N THR A 9 -26.58 9.27 17.35
CA THR A 9 -27.92 9.34 17.95
C THR A 9 -28.48 7.98 18.40
N LEU A 10 -27.95 6.87 17.88
CA LEU A 10 -28.35 5.50 18.24
C LEU A 10 -27.32 4.80 19.14
N GLY A 11 -26.39 5.55 19.74
CA GLY A 11 -25.38 5.01 20.65
C GLY A 11 -24.13 4.45 19.95
N GLY A 12 -23.90 4.82 18.69
CA GLY A 12 -22.66 4.52 17.96
C GLY A 12 -22.78 3.36 16.98
N TRP A 13 -21.84 2.41 17.05
CA TRP A 13 -21.76 1.27 16.13
C TRP A 13 -22.96 0.34 16.28
N GLN A 14 -23.56 0.01 15.15
CA GLN A 14 -24.67 -0.93 15.04
C GLN A 14 -24.16 -2.36 14.79
N ILE A 15 -25.07 -3.33 14.79
CA ILE A 15 -24.72 -4.75 14.60
C ILE A 15 -24.07 -4.96 13.21
N PRO A 16 -22.93 -5.66 13.10
CA PRO A 16 -22.33 -6.02 11.83
C PRO A 16 -23.18 -7.00 11.03
N GLU A 17 -23.36 -6.75 9.74
CA GLU A 17 -24.17 -7.60 8.85
C GLU A 17 -23.35 -8.09 7.65
N ILE A 18 -23.29 -9.41 7.47
CA ILE A 18 -22.79 -10.01 6.23
C ILE A 18 -23.98 -10.26 5.32
N THR A 19 -23.96 -9.66 4.15
CA THR A 19 -25.07 -9.64 3.18
C THR A 19 -24.56 -9.97 1.78
N PRO A 20 -25.44 -10.37 0.84
CA PRO A 20 -25.09 -10.46 -0.58
C PRO A 20 -24.44 -9.15 -1.08
N PHE A 21 -23.57 -9.25 -2.08
CA PHE A 21 -22.98 -8.06 -2.69
C PHE A 21 -24.08 -7.21 -3.36
N GLU A 22 -24.15 -5.93 -3.00
CA GLU A 22 -25.19 -5.02 -3.49
C GLU A 22 -24.69 -3.59 -3.67
N LYS A 23 -25.51 -2.76 -4.30
CA LYS A 23 -25.24 -1.32 -4.44
C LYS A 23 -25.47 -0.62 -3.10
N LEU A 24 -24.65 0.38 -2.81
CA LEU A 24 -24.93 1.29 -1.69
C LEU A 24 -26.01 2.30 -2.10
N VAL A 25 -27.04 2.45 -1.27
CA VAL A 25 -28.05 3.50 -1.40
C VAL A 25 -27.67 4.63 -0.45
N LEU A 26 -27.15 5.73 -1.00
CA LEU A 26 -26.70 6.89 -0.23
C LEU A 26 -27.59 8.10 -0.50
N HIS A 27 -27.74 8.94 0.51
CA HIS A 27 -28.38 10.23 0.30
C HIS A 27 -27.49 11.10 -0.61
N PRO A 28 -28.03 11.88 -1.56
CA PRO A 28 -27.21 12.68 -2.47
C PRO A 28 -26.32 13.71 -1.78
N ALA A 29 -26.70 14.15 -0.58
CA ALA A 29 -25.91 15.06 0.26
C ALA A 29 -24.92 14.36 1.21
N SER A 30 -24.73 13.03 1.11
CA SER A 30 -23.76 12.31 1.96
C SER A 30 -22.36 12.89 1.82
N LYS A 31 -21.73 13.24 2.95
CA LYS A 31 -20.44 13.96 3.01
C LYS A 31 -19.32 13.31 2.20
N VAL A 32 -19.30 11.99 2.08
CA VAL A 32 -18.36 11.26 1.21
C VAL A 32 -18.38 11.77 -0.24
N LEU A 33 -19.55 12.11 -0.78
CA LEU A 33 -19.74 12.53 -2.17
C LEU A 33 -19.29 13.97 -2.44
N HIS A 34 -19.15 14.80 -1.40
CA HIS A 34 -18.90 16.24 -1.53
C HIS A 34 -17.55 16.67 -0.95
N TYR A 35 -17.12 16.05 0.14
CA TYR A 35 -15.96 16.50 0.93
C TYR A 35 -14.93 15.39 1.15
N ALA A 36 -15.06 14.25 0.46
CA ALA A 36 -14.16 13.10 0.58
C ALA A 36 -13.93 12.66 2.04
N VAL A 37 -15.01 12.68 2.86
CA VAL A 37 -15.01 12.12 4.22
C VAL A 37 -15.03 10.60 4.09
N GLU A 38 -13.88 10.05 3.71
CA GLU A 38 -13.70 8.63 3.42
C GLU A 38 -12.24 8.18 3.59
N LEU A 39 -12.12 6.91 3.96
CA LEU A 39 -10.85 6.19 4.05
C LEU A 39 -11.04 4.73 3.67
N PHE A 40 -9.93 4.06 3.36
CA PHE A 40 -9.96 2.66 3.02
C PHE A 40 -8.72 1.92 3.49
N GLU A 41 -8.82 0.60 3.51
CA GLU A 41 -7.69 -0.29 3.75
C GLU A 41 -7.47 -1.27 2.59
N GLY A 42 -6.31 -1.92 2.63
CA GLY A 42 -5.88 -2.87 1.62
C GLY A 42 -5.01 -3.97 2.22
N LEU A 43 -5.61 -5.14 2.34
CA LEU A 43 -4.97 -6.38 2.80
C LEU A 43 -5.40 -7.56 1.92
N LYS A 44 -4.83 -8.73 2.15
CA LYS A 44 -5.05 -9.92 1.32
C LYS A 44 -5.21 -11.17 2.17
N ALA A 45 -6.05 -12.07 1.68
CA ALA A 45 -6.10 -13.45 2.10
C ALA A 45 -5.42 -14.35 1.06
N TYR A 46 -4.68 -15.34 1.57
CA TYR A 46 -3.85 -16.26 0.79
C TYR A 46 -4.23 -17.69 1.14
N ARG A 47 -4.49 -18.52 0.13
CA ARG A 47 -4.67 -19.97 0.32
C ARG A 47 -3.30 -20.63 0.25
N GLY A 48 -2.84 -21.11 1.41
CA GLY A 48 -1.50 -21.68 1.56
C GLY A 48 -1.33 -23.02 0.87
N VAL A 49 -0.08 -23.49 0.85
CA VAL A 49 0.31 -24.80 0.29
C VAL A 49 -0.31 -25.98 1.03
N ASP A 50 -0.77 -25.75 2.26
CA ASP A 50 -1.49 -26.68 3.12
C ASP A 50 -3.02 -26.57 3.01
N GLY A 51 -3.52 -25.77 2.06
CA GLY A 51 -4.95 -25.53 1.83
C GLY A 51 -5.59 -24.53 2.80
N LYS A 52 -4.91 -24.14 3.89
CA LYS A 52 -5.43 -23.19 4.89
C LYS A 52 -5.38 -21.76 4.36
N ILE A 53 -6.42 -20.97 4.66
CA ILE A 53 -6.48 -19.56 4.31
C ILE A 53 -5.87 -18.71 5.43
N ARG A 54 -5.09 -17.69 5.07
CA ARG A 54 -4.41 -16.79 6.00
C ARG A 54 -4.55 -15.34 5.59
N ILE A 55 -4.62 -14.43 6.55
CA ILE A 55 -4.45 -12.98 6.34
C ILE A 55 -3.11 -12.53 6.92
N PHE A 56 -2.46 -11.59 6.24
CA PHE A 56 -1.10 -11.14 6.58
C PHE A 56 -1.12 -9.80 7.31
N ARG A 57 -0.58 -9.78 8.53
CA ARG A 57 -0.43 -8.63 9.44
C ARG A 57 -1.65 -7.70 9.52
N PRO A 58 -2.88 -8.24 9.66
CA PRO A 58 -4.09 -7.43 9.62
C PRO A 58 -4.18 -6.40 10.75
N GLU A 59 -3.51 -6.64 11.88
CA GLU A 59 -3.44 -5.72 13.02
C GLU A 59 -2.88 -4.35 12.62
N LEU A 60 -1.85 -4.33 11.78
CA LEU A 60 -1.25 -3.08 11.27
C LEU A 60 -2.19 -2.33 10.32
N ASN A 61 -3.01 -3.06 9.56
CA ASN A 61 -4.05 -2.45 8.73
C ASN A 61 -5.13 -1.80 9.61
N MET A 62 -5.55 -2.47 10.69
CA MET A 62 -6.56 -1.91 11.60
C MET A 62 -6.05 -0.66 12.33
N GLU A 63 -4.79 -0.66 12.78
CA GLU A 63 -4.14 0.50 13.38
C GLU A 63 -4.14 1.68 12.40
N ARG A 64 -3.68 1.47 11.16
CA ARG A 64 -3.65 2.51 10.13
C ARG A 64 -5.05 3.00 9.74
N MET A 65 -6.05 2.11 9.74
CA MET A 65 -7.44 2.47 9.48
C MET A 65 -8.00 3.38 10.59
N ASN A 66 -7.74 3.08 11.86
CA ASN A 66 -8.14 3.92 13.00
C ASN A 66 -7.40 5.27 13.02
N ASN A 67 -6.12 5.29 12.67
CA ASN A 67 -5.36 6.54 12.51
C ASN A 67 -5.96 7.42 11.42
N SER A 68 -6.35 6.81 10.29
CA SER A 68 -7.05 7.51 9.21
C SER A 68 -8.44 7.98 9.64
N ALA A 69 -9.17 7.18 10.42
CA ALA A 69 -10.52 7.52 10.90
C ALA A 69 -10.48 8.77 11.77
N THR A 70 -9.57 8.79 12.74
CA THR A 70 -9.27 9.94 13.59
C THR A 70 -8.98 11.19 12.76
N ARG A 71 -8.11 11.08 11.74
CA ARG A 71 -7.73 12.22 10.88
C ARG A 71 -8.92 12.77 10.07
N THR A 72 -9.82 11.90 9.63
CA THR A 72 -11.01 12.28 8.84
C THR A 72 -12.21 12.72 9.69
N GLY A 73 -12.12 12.65 11.03
CA GLY A 73 -13.26 12.89 11.92
C GLY A 73 -14.35 11.82 11.82
N LEU A 74 -13.98 10.60 11.43
CA LEU A 74 -14.85 9.41 11.40
C LEU A 74 -14.65 8.60 12.69
N PRO A 75 -15.66 7.82 13.12
CA PRO A 75 -15.58 7.02 14.34
C PRO A 75 -14.48 5.95 14.25
N THR A 76 -13.70 5.81 15.32
CA THR A 76 -12.79 4.67 15.49
C THR A 76 -13.54 3.42 15.93
N PHE A 77 -12.88 2.27 15.85
CA PHE A 77 -13.46 0.97 16.19
C PHE A 77 -12.41 0.05 16.84
N ILE A 78 -12.87 -1.07 17.41
CA ILE A 78 -11.99 -2.09 17.99
C ILE A 78 -11.42 -2.94 16.85
N GLY A 79 -10.11 -2.83 16.60
CA GLY A 79 -9.44 -3.50 15.47
C GLY A 79 -9.62 -5.02 15.48
N GLU A 80 -9.49 -5.65 16.65
CA GLU A 80 -9.66 -7.10 16.81
C GLU A 80 -11.07 -7.58 16.41
N GLU A 81 -12.11 -6.80 16.73
CA GLU A 81 -13.49 -7.14 16.36
C GLU A 81 -13.72 -7.02 14.84
N LEU A 82 -13.11 -6.02 14.19
CA LEU A 82 -13.19 -5.91 12.74
C LEU A 82 -12.42 -7.04 12.03
N ILE A 83 -11.30 -7.49 12.61
CA ILE A 83 -10.56 -8.67 12.11
C ILE A 83 -11.46 -9.92 12.19
N LYS A 84 -12.16 -10.16 13.30
CA LYS A 84 -13.11 -11.29 13.42
C LYS A 84 -14.22 -11.20 12.37
N CYS A 85 -14.80 -10.02 12.15
CA CYS A 85 -15.81 -9.81 11.11
C CYS A 85 -15.26 -10.09 9.70
N CYS A 86 -14.03 -9.65 9.43
CA CYS A 86 -13.33 -9.89 8.17
C CYS A 86 -13.09 -11.40 7.95
N CYS A 87 -12.55 -12.10 8.96
CA CYS A 87 -12.37 -13.54 8.92
C CYS A 87 -13.68 -14.28 8.67
N ARG A 88 -14.79 -13.86 9.31
CA ARG A 88 -16.10 -14.47 9.08
C ARG A 88 -16.59 -14.27 7.65
N LEU A 89 -16.43 -13.06 7.10
CA LEU A 89 -16.78 -12.78 5.70
C LEU A 89 -15.97 -13.67 4.74
N ILE A 90 -14.66 -13.79 4.95
CA ILE A 90 -13.80 -14.62 4.09
C ILE A 90 -14.12 -16.11 4.27
N SER A 91 -14.44 -16.58 5.48
CA SER A 91 -14.85 -17.98 5.73
C SER A 91 -16.13 -18.34 4.95
N ILE A 92 -17.07 -17.40 4.82
CA ILE A 92 -18.27 -17.57 3.99
C ILE A 92 -17.90 -17.58 2.50
N ASP A 93 -17.07 -16.64 2.05
CA ASP A 93 -16.67 -16.47 0.64
C ASP A 93 -15.36 -17.22 0.30
N GLN A 94 -15.00 -18.26 1.05
CA GLN A 94 -13.65 -18.83 1.03
C GLN A 94 -13.22 -19.40 -0.33
N GLU A 95 -14.18 -19.88 -1.12
CA GLU A 95 -13.93 -20.43 -2.47
C GLU A 95 -13.51 -19.34 -3.48
N TRP A 96 -13.74 -18.06 -3.17
CA TRP A 96 -13.17 -16.96 -3.94
C TRP A 96 -11.69 -16.74 -3.67
N VAL A 97 -11.13 -17.29 -2.58
CA VAL A 97 -9.69 -17.30 -2.36
C VAL A 97 -9.05 -18.26 -3.37
N PRO A 98 -8.26 -17.73 -4.35
CA PRO A 98 -7.82 -18.54 -5.47
C PRO A 98 -7.04 -19.79 -5.05
N HIS A 99 -7.28 -20.90 -5.75
CA HIS A 99 -6.48 -22.12 -5.65
C HIS A 99 -5.15 -21.97 -6.41
N SER A 100 -4.37 -20.95 -6.05
CA SER A 100 -3.11 -20.61 -6.69
C SER A 100 -2.18 -19.90 -5.73
N THR A 101 -0.90 -20.27 -5.74
CA THR A 101 0.16 -19.55 -5.03
C THR A 101 0.62 -18.29 -5.76
N ALA A 102 0.03 -17.97 -6.91
CA ALA A 102 0.30 -16.78 -7.70
C ALA A 102 -0.86 -15.77 -7.67
N SER A 103 -1.86 -15.97 -6.81
CA SER A 103 -3.06 -15.14 -6.75
C SER A 103 -3.60 -15.12 -5.32
N SER A 104 -4.36 -14.09 -4.99
CA SER A 104 -4.85 -13.85 -3.63
C SER A 104 -6.25 -13.25 -3.67
N LEU A 105 -6.93 -13.24 -2.54
CA LEU A 105 -8.17 -12.49 -2.38
C LEU A 105 -7.85 -11.14 -1.76
N TYR A 106 -8.07 -10.05 -2.49
CA TYR A 106 -7.93 -8.71 -1.97
C TYR A 106 -9.13 -8.36 -1.09
N ILE A 107 -8.87 -7.79 0.07
CA ILE A 107 -9.86 -7.36 1.05
C ILE A 107 -9.81 -5.82 1.09
N ARG A 108 -10.96 -5.19 0.90
CA ARG A 108 -11.10 -3.72 0.86
C ARG A 108 -12.08 -3.25 1.93
N PRO A 109 -11.62 -3.04 3.17
CA PRO A 109 -12.37 -2.27 4.15
C PRO A 109 -12.47 -0.81 3.70
N THR A 110 -13.61 -0.19 3.93
CA THR A 110 -13.87 1.21 3.56
C THR A 110 -14.80 1.82 4.60
N LEU A 111 -14.50 3.04 5.04
CA LEU A 111 -15.28 3.78 6.02
C LEU A 111 -15.61 5.16 5.45
N ILE A 112 -16.90 5.48 5.36
CA ILE A 112 -17.42 6.68 4.69
C ILE A 112 -18.38 7.45 5.60
N GLY A 113 -18.35 8.78 5.52
CA GLY A 113 -19.32 9.66 6.18
C GLY A 113 -20.60 9.77 5.34
N ILE A 114 -21.75 9.46 5.94
CA ILE A 114 -23.03 9.32 5.22
C ILE A 114 -24.09 10.37 5.58
N ASP A 115 -23.79 11.33 6.46
CA ASP A 115 -24.72 12.36 6.91
C ASP A 115 -25.41 13.10 5.74
N PRO A 116 -26.74 13.28 5.77
CA PRO A 116 -27.48 13.89 4.68
C PRO A 116 -27.44 15.43 4.73
N THR A 117 -26.25 16.01 4.95
CA THR A 117 -26.07 17.46 5.11
C THR A 117 -24.86 17.98 4.34
N LEU A 118 -24.97 19.21 3.83
CA LEU A 118 -23.88 19.91 3.11
C LEU A 118 -22.98 20.75 4.05
N GLY A 119 -23.17 20.62 5.37
CA GLY A 119 -22.31 21.30 6.33
C GLY A 119 -20.93 20.63 6.40
N VAL A 120 -19.86 21.41 6.30
CA VAL A 120 -18.49 20.91 6.51
C VAL A 120 -18.23 20.78 8.01
N ALA A 121 -18.52 19.59 8.54
CA ALA A 121 -18.36 19.24 9.96
C ALA A 121 -18.07 17.73 10.10
N SER A 122 -17.72 17.27 11.31
CA SER A 122 -17.60 15.84 11.63
C SER A 122 -18.86 15.06 11.26
N SER A 123 -18.69 13.80 10.86
CA SER A 123 -19.81 12.93 10.51
C SER A 123 -20.44 12.35 11.78
N GLU A 124 -21.74 12.55 11.98
CA GLU A 124 -22.51 11.92 13.08
C GLU A 124 -23.04 10.54 12.63
N SER A 125 -23.02 10.26 11.33
CA SER A 125 -23.36 8.98 10.74
C SER A 125 -22.28 8.49 9.77
N ALA A 126 -21.90 7.22 9.88
CA ALA A 126 -20.92 6.59 9.01
C ALA A 126 -21.33 5.18 8.58
N LEU A 127 -20.73 4.70 7.50
CA LEU A 127 -20.84 3.31 7.05
C LEU A 127 -19.44 2.72 6.92
N LEU A 128 -19.16 1.66 7.67
CA LEU A 128 -18.04 0.78 7.43
C LEU A 128 -18.52 -0.39 6.58
N TYR A 129 -17.85 -0.68 5.46
CA TYR A 129 -18.14 -1.87 4.67
C TYR A 129 -16.86 -2.56 4.21
N ILE A 130 -16.96 -3.86 3.91
CA ILE A 130 -15.86 -4.65 3.35
C ILE A 130 -16.34 -5.36 2.08
N ILE A 131 -15.58 -5.19 1.00
CA ILE A 131 -15.71 -5.98 -0.22
C ILE A 131 -14.47 -6.86 -0.44
N LEU A 132 -14.68 -7.96 -1.15
CA LEU A 132 -13.66 -8.94 -1.51
C LEU A 132 -13.51 -8.98 -3.03
N SER A 133 -12.28 -9.16 -3.52
CA SER A 133 -12.00 -9.25 -4.96
C SER A 133 -10.82 -10.17 -5.23
N PRO A 134 -10.98 -11.26 -6.02
CA PRO A 134 -9.86 -12.11 -6.39
C PRO A 134 -8.90 -11.33 -7.29
N VAL A 135 -7.60 -11.37 -6.98
CA VAL A 135 -6.56 -10.66 -7.73
C VAL A 135 -5.46 -11.62 -8.14
N GLY A 136 -5.08 -11.56 -9.42
CA GLY A 136 -3.93 -12.27 -9.96
C GLY A 136 -2.60 -11.55 -9.68
N SER A 137 -1.53 -12.07 -10.29
CA SER A 137 -0.26 -11.34 -10.36
C SER A 137 -0.47 -10.02 -11.10
N TYR A 138 -0.01 -8.92 -10.51
CA TYR A 138 -0.05 -7.59 -11.14
C TYR A 138 0.90 -7.49 -12.34
N PHE A 139 1.86 -8.40 -12.46
CA PHE A 139 2.78 -8.51 -13.59
C PHE A 139 2.57 -9.84 -14.30
N ASN A 140 2.33 -9.78 -15.61
CA ASN A 140 2.17 -10.95 -16.46
C ASN A 140 3.42 -11.85 -16.36
N LYS A 141 3.22 -13.14 -16.07
CA LYS A 141 4.31 -14.13 -15.96
C LYS A 141 5.17 -14.25 -17.23
N THR A 142 4.63 -13.88 -18.39
CA THR A 142 5.37 -13.80 -19.65
C THR A 142 6.41 -12.68 -19.70
N LYS A 143 6.48 -11.83 -18.65
CA LYS A 143 7.38 -10.68 -18.50
C LYS A 143 8.09 -10.68 -17.13
N GLU A 144 8.37 -11.85 -16.54
CA GLU A 144 9.03 -12.00 -15.21
C GLU A 144 10.40 -11.29 -15.06
N ASN A 145 10.93 -10.71 -16.14
CA ASN A 145 12.17 -9.94 -16.17
C ASN A 145 11.98 -8.46 -16.56
N ILE A 146 10.80 -7.87 -16.38
CA ILE A 146 10.58 -6.44 -16.72
C ILE A 146 10.25 -5.67 -15.45
N GLY A 147 11.19 -4.83 -15.01
CA GLY A 147 10.92 -3.80 -13.99
C GLY A 147 10.06 -2.68 -14.56
N ILE A 148 9.32 -1.98 -13.70
CA ILE A 148 8.45 -0.86 -14.08
C ILE A 148 9.27 0.38 -14.46
N SER A 149 8.68 1.21 -15.30
CA SER A 149 9.14 2.53 -15.69
C SER A 149 8.33 3.63 -14.98
N LEU A 150 9.03 4.64 -14.50
CA LEU A 150 8.46 5.72 -13.69
C LEU A 150 8.60 7.09 -14.36
N LEU A 151 7.55 7.91 -14.27
CA LEU A 151 7.60 9.35 -14.58
C LEU A 151 7.99 10.12 -13.33
N ALA A 152 9.11 10.84 -13.36
CA ALA A 152 9.55 11.73 -12.29
C ALA A 152 9.47 13.20 -12.75
N ASP A 153 8.30 13.80 -12.54
CA ASP A 153 8.02 15.20 -12.90
C ASP A 153 7.80 16.04 -11.62
N PRO A 154 8.70 16.98 -11.30
CA PRO A 154 8.63 17.76 -10.06
C PRO A 154 7.49 18.80 -10.03
N GLN A 155 6.78 18.99 -11.15
CA GLN A 155 5.58 19.84 -11.17
C GLN A 155 4.42 19.26 -10.35
N TYR A 156 4.45 17.95 -10.06
CA TYR A 156 3.39 17.26 -9.33
C TYR A 156 3.86 16.78 -7.97
N THR A 157 3.11 17.16 -6.94
CA THR A 157 3.36 16.76 -5.56
C THR A 157 2.21 15.88 -5.06
N ARG A 158 2.54 14.68 -4.56
CA ARG A 158 1.54 13.74 -4.01
C ARG A 158 0.98 14.17 -2.66
N ALA A 159 1.87 14.69 -1.81
CA ALA A 159 1.60 15.04 -0.42
C ALA A 159 2.60 16.11 0.04
N TRP A 160 2.28 16.81 1.13
CA TRP A 160 3.11 17.86 1.72
C TRP A 160 3.06 17.81 3.25
N PRO A 161 4.06 18.34 3.97
CA PRO A 161 4.07 18.44 5.43
C PRO A 161 2.84 19.17 5.97
N GLY A 162 2.26 18.66 7.05
CA GLY A 162 0.97 19.15 7.58
C GLY A 162 -0.26 18.73 6.76
N GLY A 163 -0.07 18.05 5.62
CA GLY A 163 -1.13 17.46 4.82
C GLY A 163 -1.70 16.17 5.43
N CYS A 164 -2.07 15.22 4.58
CA CYS A 164 -2.58 13.93 5.03
C CYS A 164 -1.99 12.73 4.26
N GLY A 165 -0.83 12.91 3.62
CA GLY A 165 -0.20 11.87 2.79
C GLY A 165 0.14 10.58 3.53
N ASN A 166 0.38 10.67 4.83
CA ASN A 166 0.61 9.56 5.76
C ASN A 166 -0.66 8.82 6.21
N TYR A 167 -1.84 9.22 5.75
CA TYR A 167 -3.12 8.55 6.01
C TYR A 167 -3.71 7.94 4.73
N LYS A 168 -4.50 6.88 4.87
CA LYS A 168 -5.09 6.16 3.74
C LYS A 168 -6.49 6.68 3.39
N VAL A 169 -6.56 7.97 3.12
CA VAL A 169 -7.80 8.71 2.83
C VAL A 169 -8.02 8.87 1.32
N GLY A 170 -9.28 8.89 0.88
CA GLY A 170 -9.62 8.91 -0.56
C GLY A 170 -9.07 10.14 -1.30
N SER A 171 -9.05 11.29 -0.63
CA SER A 171 -8.56 12.57 -1.17
C SER A 171 -7.10 12.55 -1.63
N ASN A 172 -6.28 11.62 -1.13
CA ASN A 172 -4.88 11.45 -1.56
C ASN A 172 -4.73 10.75 -2.92
N TYR A 173 -5.81 10.19 -3.46
CA TYR A 173 -5.75 9.34 -4.66
C TYR A 173 -6.44 9.98 -5.87
N GLY A 174 -7.55 10.69 -5.68
CA GLY A 174 -8.27 11.36 -6.79
C GLY A 174 -7.36 12.24 -7.67
N PRO A 175 -6.58 13.18 -7.08
CA PRO A 175 -5.69 14.04 -7.85
C PRO A 175 -4.57 13.31 -8.61
N THR A 176 -4.18 12.10 -8.20
CA THR A 176 -3.06 11.38 -8.82
C THR A 176 -3.42 10.76 -10.17
N ILE A 177 -4.72 10.59 -10.45
CA ILE A 177 -5.22 9.96 -11.67
C ILE A 177 -4.80 10.75 -12.91
N TYR A 178 -4.80 12.08 -12.84
CA TYR A 178 -4.35 12.93 -13.94
C TYR A 178 -2.87 12.67 -14.28
N VAL A 179 -2.00 12.66 -13.27
CA VAL A 179 -0.55 12.45 -13.45
C VAL A 179 -0.24 11.03 -13.93
N GLN A 180 -0.97 10.03 -13.42
CA GLN A 180 -0.85 8.66 -13.89
C GLN A 180 -1.25 8.52 -15.37
N LYS A 181 -2.24 9.31 -15.84
CA LYS A 181 -2.62 9.37 -17.25
C LYS A 181 -1.47 9.93 -18.09
N GLU A 182 -0.83 11.02 -17.65
CA GLU A 182 0.33 11.59 -18.36
C GLU A 182 1.51 10.61 -18.43
N ALA A 183 1.78 9.87 -17.35
CA ALA A 183 2.79 8.81 -17.36
C ALA A 183 2.47 7.73 -18.42
N ILE A 184 1.22 7.29 -18.50
CA ILE A 184 0.77 6.31 -19.51
C ILE A 184 0.90 6.87 -20.94
N GLU A 185 0.53 8.14 -21.16
CA GLU A 185 0.67 8.81 -22.46
C GLU A 185 2.13 8.89 -22.92
N LYS A 186 3.09 8.93 -21.98
CA LYS A 186 4.54 8.83 -22.23
C LYS A 186 5.06 7.38 -22.32
N GLY A 187 4.19 6.37 -22.22
CA GLY A 187 4.59 4.96 -22.24
C GLY A 187 5.19 4.44 -20.92
N LEU A 188 5.03 5.19 -19.82
CA LEU A 188 5.50 4.86 -18.49
C LEU A 188 4.39 4.20 -17.66
N GLN A 189 4.74 3.29 -16.73
CA GLN A 189 3.73 2.53 -16.01
C GLN A 189 3.26 3.21 -14.72
N GLN A 190 4.10 3.96 -14.02
CA GLN A 190 3.78 4.60 -12.75
C GLN A 190 4.45 5.98 -12.63
N VAL A 191 4.15 6.70 -11.55
CA VAL A 191 4.76 8.00 -11.21
C VAL A 191 5.76 7.82 -10.08
N LEU A 192 6.95 8.40 -10.18
CA LEU A 192 7.86 8.61 -9.06
C LEU A 192 7.52 9.96 -8.42
N TRP A 193 6.99 9.95 -7.21
CA TRP A 193 6.59 11.17 -6.53
C TRP A 193 7.79 11.89 -5.94
N LEU A 194 7.96 13.13 -6.38
CA LEU A 194 8.99 14.04 -5.90
C LEU A 194 8.39 15.06 -4.94
N TYR A 195 9.20 15.59 -4.04
CA TYR A 195 8.81 16.65 -3.13
C TYR A 195 9.96 17.65 -2.93
N GLY A 196 9.61 18.93 -2.76
CA GLY A 196 10.58 19.98 -2.42
C GLY A 196 11.46 20.43 -3.60
N GLU A 197 12.24 21.49 -3.36
CA GLU A 197 13.15 22.07 -4.37
C GLU A 197 14.32 21.14 -4.74
N ASP A 198 14.67 20.24 -3.82
CA ASP A 198 15.73 19.25 -3.97
C ASP A 198 15.26 17.97 -4.67
N ASN A 199 13.97 17.85 -5.01
CA ASN A 199 13.37 16.67 -5.62
C ASN A 199 13.61 15.41 -4.76
N GLU A 200 13.24 15.50 -3.48
CA GLU A 200 13.18 14.38 -2.54
C GLU A 200 12.30 13.26 -3.14
N VAL A 201 12.83 12.05 -3.19
CA VAL A 201 12.11 10.88 -3.67
C VAL A 201 11.24 10.33 -2.54
N THR A 202 9.92 10.24 -2.76
CA THR A 202 8.96 9.88 -1.70
C THR A 202 8.32 8.50 -1.90
N GLU A 203 7.59 8.29 -3.00
CA GLU A 203 6.85 7.06 -3.28
C GLU A 203 6.85 6.73 -4.78
N ALA A 204 6.62 5.46 -5.12
CA ALA A 204 6.46 5.01 -6.51
C ALA A 204 5.01 4.59 -6.74
N GLY A 205 4.22 5.44 -7.40
CA GLY A 205 2.79 5.23 -7.62
C GLY A 205 2.04 5.22 -6.29
N THR A 206 1.49 4.07 -5.92
CA THR A 206 0.87 3.85 -4.60
C THR A 206 1.68 2.91 -3.72
N MET A 207 3.00 2.88 -3.92
CA MET A 207 3.94 2.00 -3.21
C MET A 207 4.98 2.86 -2.49
N ASN A 208 5.42 2.40 -1.31
CA ASN A 208 6.64 2.94 -0.73
C ASN A 208 7.84 2.58 -1.62
N ILE A 209 8.90 3.37 -1.59
CA ILE A 209 10.09 3.14 -2.40
C ILE A 209 11.30 2.78 -1.55
N PHE A 210 12.13 1.89 -2.09
CA PHE A 210 13.41 1.48 -1.53
C PHE A 210 14.51 1.65 -2.57
N MET A 211 15.70 2.00 -2.10
CA MET A 211 16.93 2.07 -2.90
C MET A 211 18.02 1.25 -2.22
N PHE A 212 18.70 0.39 -3.00
CA PHE A 212 19.81 -0.43 -2.56
C PHE A 212 21.06 -0.08 -3.35
N PHE A 213 22.15 0.23 -2.67
CA PHE A 213 23.35 0.79 -3.30
C PHE A 213 24.60 0.50 -2.46
N ILE A 214 25.77 0.84 -3.00
CA ILE A 214 27.05 0.88 -2.28
C ILE A 214 27.26 2.30 -1.74
N ASN A 215 27.35 2.47 -0.43
CA ASN A 215 27.58 3.77 0.20
C ASN A 215 29.05 4.23 0.09
N ASP A 216 29.35 5.43 0.61
CA ASP A 216 30.70 6.03 0.49
C ASP A 216 31.77 5.24 1.25
N ASP A 217 31.36 4.45 2.25
CA ASP A 217 32.24 3.55 3.01
C ASP A 217 32.47 2.20 2.29
N GLY A 218 31.88 2.00 1.10
CA GLY A 218 31.96 0.76 0.34
C GLY A 218 31.02 -0.35 0.82
N GLU A 219 30.09 -0.04 1.73
CA GLU A 219 29.13 -0.99 2.29
C GLU A 219 27.82 -1.00 1.49
N LYS A 220 27.16 -2.17 1.45
CA LYS A 220 25.79 -2.26 0.92
C LYS A 220 24.82 -1.60 1.91
N GLU A 221 23.95 -0.73 1.40
CA GLU A 221 22.96 -0.02 2.19
C GLU A 221 21.58 -0.05 1.51
N LEU A 222 20.56 -0.45 2.27
CA LEU A 222 19.15 -0.37 1.90
C LEU A 222 18.53 0.86 2.57
N ILE A 223 17.97 1.77 1.77
CA ILE A 223 17.31 2.97 2.28
C ILE A 223 15.86 3.08 1.82
N THR A 224 15.07 3.79 2.60
CA THR A 224 13.70 4.21 2.27
C THR A 224 13.40 5.54 2.96
N PRO A 225 12.53 6.41 2.41
CA PRO A 225 12.21 7.69 3.03
C PRO A 225 11.60 7.52 4.44
N PRO A 226 11.90 8.41 5.40
CA PRO A 226 11.43 8.29 6.78
C PRO A 226 9.95 8.65 6.90
N LEU A 227 9.29 8.19 7.97
CA LEU A 227 7.88 8.50 8.24
C LEU A 227 7.67 9.87 8.93
N THR A 228 8.75 10.60 9.23
CA THR A 228 8.73 11.85 10.01
C THR A 228 8.30 13.08 9.19
N SER A 229 8.06 12.95 7.88
CA SER A 229 7.78 14.07 6.97
C SER A 229 6.29 14.29 6.65
N ASP A 230 5.37 13.46 7.16
CA ASP A 230 3.96 13.38 6.75
C ASP A 230 3.70 13.04 5.26
N LEU A 231 4.77 12.88 4.48
CA LEU A 231 4.72 12.60 3.04
C LEU A 231 4.47 11.12 2.72
N ILE A 232 4.84 10.22 3.62
CA ILE A 232 4.98 8.79 3.33
C ILE A 232 3.85 8.02 4.01
N LEU A 233 3.13 7.19 3.25
CA LEU A 233 2.14 6.29 3.83
C LEU A 233 2.87 5.16 4.58
N PRO A 234 2.58 4.89 5.86
CA PRO A 234 3.23 3.80 6.60
C PRO A 234 2.75 2.43 6.08
N GLY A 235 3.40 1.91 5.05
CA GLY A 235 3.06 0.64 4.41
C GLY A 235 3.39 -0.57 5.29
N VAL A 236 2.48 -1.55 5.34
CA VAL A 236 2.69 -2.84 6.03
C VAL A 236 3.83 -3.61 5.37
N THR A 237 3.92 -3.60 4.03
CA THR A 237 5.01 -4.22 3.29
C THR A 237 6.35 -3.52 3.55
N ARG A 238 6.36 -2.17 3.59
CA ARG A 238 7.55 -1.38 3.98
C ARG A 238 8.03 -1.77 5.38
N ASN A 239 7.13 -1.80 6.37
CA ASN A 239 7.47 -2.20 7.73
C ASN A 239 8.03 -3.63 7.77
N SER A 240 7.44 -4.56 7.01
CA SER A 240 7.88 -5.96 6.96
C SER A 240 9.26 -6.11 6.33
N ILE A 241 9.56 -5.36 5.24
CA ILE A 241 10.89 -5.33 4.61
C ILE A 241 11.94 -4.79 5.57
N LEU A 242 11.65 -3.69 6.28
CA LEU A 242 12.58 -3.12 7.26
C LEU A 242 12.82 -4.08 8.43
N ALA A 243 11.80 -4.78 8.92
CA ALA A 243 11.94 -5.79 9.96
C ALA A 243 12.85 -6.94 9.51
N LEU A 244 12.58 -7.52 8.34
CA LEU A 244 13.41 -8.59 7.76
C LEU A 244 14.85 -8.13 7.50
N ALA A 245 15.04 -6.95 6.93
CA ALA A 245 16.36 -6.41 6.61
C ALA A 245 17.23 -6.26 7.87
N ARG A 246 16.64 -5.75 8.95
CA ARG A 246 17.30 -5.60 10.26
C ARG A 246 17.59 -6.94 10.91
N GLU A 247 16.67 -7.90 10.81
CA GLU A 247 16.85 -9.25 11.33
C GLU A 247 17.99 -9.99 10.61
N TRP A 248 18.04 -9.90 9.28
CA TRP A 248 19.07 -10.56 8.48
C TRP A 248 20.46 -9.96 8.70
N ASN A 249 20.52 -8.65 8.99
CA ASN A 249 21.76 -7.93 9.32
C ASN A 249 22.91 -8.17 8.32
N GLN A 250 22.58 -8.23 7.02
CA GLN A 250 23.54 -8.49 5.94
C GLN A 250 24.06 -7.20 5.27
N PHE A 251 23.37 -6.08 5.50
CA PHE A 251 23.66 -4.77 4.94
C PHE A 251 23.09 -3.69 5.86
N LYS A 252 23.58 -2.47 5.71
CA LYS A 252 23.10 -1.32 6.48
C LYS A 252 21.66 -0.99 6.08
N VAL A 253 20.84 -0.58 7.05
CA VAL A 253 19.43 -0.24 6.83
C VAL A 253 19.17 1.16 7.40
N SER A 254 18.83 2.12 6.56
CA SER A 254 18.58 3.50 6.98
C SER A 254 17.21 4.00 6.52
N GLU A 255 16.46 4.60 7.45
CA GLU A 255 15.29 5.40 7.10
C GLU A 255 15.73 6.85 6.96
N ARG A 256 16.03 7.30 5.73
CA ARG A 256 16.51 8.66 5.46
C ARG A 256 16.01 9.18 4.13
N LYS A 257 15.98 10.51 4.03
CA LYS A 257 15.69 11.19 2.76
C LYS A 257 16.79 10.89 1.76
N PHE A 258 16.40 10.84 0.49
CA PHE A 258 17.30 10.83 -0.66
C PHE A 258 16.60 11.53 -1.82
N CYS A 259 17.39 12.12 -2.70
CA CYS A 259 16.89 13.01 -3.75
C CYS A 259 17.34 12.51 -5.13
N MET A 260 16.70 13.01 -6.19
CA MET A 260 17.05 12.59 -7.56
C MET A 260 18.52 12.86 -7.92
N ASN A 261 19.15 13.89 -7.34
CA ASN A 261 20.59 14.13 -7.53
C ASN A 261 21.45 12.98 -6.99
N GLU A 262 21.10 12.42 -5.83
CA GLU A 262 21.79 11.26 -5.26
C GLU A 262 21.60 10.02 -6.14
N VAL A 263 20.39 9.80 -6.65
CA VAL A 263 20.10 8.72 -7.60
C VAL A 263 21.00 8.85 -8.84
N CYS A 264 21.00 10.03 -9.49
CA CYS A 264 21.83 10.29 -10.67
C CYS A 264 23.33 10.10 -10.39
N GLN A 265 23.82 10.59 -9.24
CA GLN A 265 25.22 10.43 -8.84
C GLN A 265 25.58 8.94 -8.70
N LEU A 266 24.79 8.18 -7.93
CA LEU A 266 25.03 6.75 -7.71
C LEU A 266 24.95 5.92 -9.00
N LEU A 267 24.08 6.30 -9.96
CA LEU A 267 24.09 5.71 -11.30
C LEU A 267 25.43 5.97 -12.00
N SER A 268 25.88 7.23 -12.05
CA SER A 268 27.09 7.61 -12.77
C SER A 268 28.36 6.97 -12.18
N GLU A 269 28.35 6.69 -10.88
CA GLU A 269 29.43 6.02 -10.16
C GLU A 269 29.33 4.48 -10.19
N ASN A 270 28.31 3.91 -10.86
CA ASN A 270 28.00 2.47 -10.85
C ASN A 270 27.82 1.89 -9.44
N ARG A 271 27.32 2.70 -8.51
CA ARG A 271 27.06 2.33 -7.11
C ARG A 271 25.60 2.04 -6.82
N LEU A 272 24.67 2.51 -7.65
CA LEU A 272 23.27 2.13 -7.54
C LEU A 272 23.08 0.67 -7.97
N LEU A 273 22.47 -0.15 -7.11
CA LEU A 273 22.22 -1.57 -7.40
C LEU A 273 20.75 -1.78 -7.79
N GLU A 274 19.81 -1.42 -6.92
CA GLU A 274 18.38 -1.69 -7.11
C GLU A 274 17.52 -0.52 -6.66
N ILE A 275 16.41 -0.28 -7.36
CA ILE A 275 15.27 0.51 -6.88
C ILE A 275 14.03 -0.35 -7.02
N PHE A 276 13.18 -0.38 -5.99
CA PHE A 276 11.92 -1.11 -6.05
C PHE A 276 10.83 -0.45 -5.21
N GLY A 277 9.58 -0.57 -5.68
CA GLY A 277 8.38 -0.23 -4.93
C GLY A 277 7.93 -1.38 -4.03
N ALA A 278 7.31 -1.08 -2.91
CA ALA A 278 6.72 -2.04 -1.98
C ALA A 278 5.28 -1.66 -1.56
N GLY A 279 4.36 -2.61 -1.64
CA GLY A 279 2.97 -2.41 -1.22
C GLY A 279 2.08 -3.65 -1.42
N THR A 280 0.92 -3.70 -0.75
CA THR A 280 0.05 -4.89 -0.71
C THR A 280 -0.30 -5.47 -2.09
N ALA A 281 -0.53 -4.61 -3.09
CA ALA A 281 -0.99 -5.01 -4.43
C ALA A 281 0.01 -5.95 -5.12
N CYS A 282 1.25 -5.51 -5.28
CA CYS A 282 2.31 -6.23 -5.99
C CYS A 282 3.31 -6.93 -5.05
N ILE A 283 3.21 -6.72 -3.73
CA ILE A 283 4.23 -7.01 -2.72
C ILE A 283 5.49 -6.17 -2.98
N ILE A 284 6.23 -6.48 -4.05
CA ILE A 284 7.43 -5.77 -4.49
C ILE A 284 7.40 -5.60 -6.01
N SER A 285 7.77 -4.41 -6.49
CA SER A 285 7.85 -4.05 -7.91
C SER A 285 9.25 -3.51 -8.23
N PRO A 286 10.10 -4.25 -8.95
CA PRO A 286 11.41 -3.72 -9.35
C PRO A 286 11.25 -2.57 -10.34
N VAL A 287 12.11 -1.54 -10.24
CA VAL A 287 12.14 -0.39 -11.15
C VAL A 287 13.31 -0.56 -12.11
N SER A 288 13.05 -0.48 -13.41
CA SER A 288 14.07 -0.60 -14.46
C SER A 288 14.39 0.74 -15.13
N TYR A 289 13.52 1.73 -15.00
CA TYR A 289 13.62 2.98 -15.73
C TYR A 289 12.94 4.14 -15.01
N ILE A 290 13.54 5.32 -15.06
CA ILE A 290 12.97 6.58 -14.58
C ILE A 290 13.15 7.64 -15.67
N GLU A 291 12.08 8.27 -16.13
CA GLU A 291 12.14 9.50 -16.92
C GLU A 291 12.13 10.69 -15.97
N TYR A 292 13.25 11.40 -15.84
CA TYR A 292 13.39 12.53 -14.92
C TYR A 292 13.70 13.82 -15.69
N VAL A 293 12.73 14.74 -15.74
CA VAL A 293 12.85 16.04 -16.45
C VAL A 293 13.36 15.85 -17.89
N GLY A 294 12.80 14.86 -18.60
CA GLY A 294 13.19 14.51 -19.98
C GLY A 294 14.51 13.74 -20.12
N GLN A 295 15.21 13.44 -19.01
CA GLN A 295 16.40 12.59 -19.00
C GLN A 295 16.02 11.12 -18.76
N PRO A 296 16.41 10.19 -19.63
CA PRO A 296 16.22 8.77 -19.42
C PRO A 296 17.25 8.22 -18.44
N LEU A 297 16.81 7.61 -17.33
CA LEU A 297 17.66 6.93 -16.36
C LEU A 297 17.37 5.43 -16.39
N HIS A 298 18.34 4.63 -16.80
CA HIS A 298 18.27 3.16 -16.75
C HIS A 298 18.74 2.67 -15.39
N ILE A 299 17.86 1.98 -14.67
CA ILE A 299 18.14 1.48 -13.32
C ILE A 299 18.56 0.01 -13.41
N PRO A 300 19.75 -0.38 -12.88
CA PRO A 300 20.30 -1.73 -13.08
C PRO A 300 19.64 -2.80 -12.20
N THR A 301 18.44 -2.57 -11.66
CA THR A 301 17.72 -3.49 -10.76
C THR A 301 17.59 -4.91 -11.34
N MET A 302 17.48 -5.02 -12.66
CA MET A 302 17.26 -6.30 -13.35
C MET A 302 18.55 -7.02 -13.76
N GLU A 303 19.72 -6.41 -13.55
CA GLU A 303 21.01 -6.91 -14.04
C GLU A 303 21.72 -7.84 -13.02
N HIS A 304 21.20 -7.91 -11.79
CA HIS A 304 21.79 -8.71 -10.72
C HIS A 304 21.32 -10.17 -10.76
N SER A 305 22.25 -11.10 -10.53
CA SER A 305 21.95 -12.53 -10.47
C SER A 305 21.14 -12.92 -9.22
N ASN A 306 21.42 -12.28 -8.08
CA ASN A 306 20.74 -12.50 -6.80
C ASN A 306 20.24 -11.16 -6.24
N PRO A 307 19.19 -10.56 -6.82
CA PRO A 307 18.73 -9.25 -6.39
C PRO A 307 18.00 -9.34 -5.05
N VAL A 308 18.22 -8.33 -4.20
CA VAL A 308 17.66 -8.21 -2.86
C VAL A 308 16.13 -8.13 -2.90
N TYR A 309 15.55 -7.44 -3.89
CA TYR A 309 14.09 -7.37 -4.02
C TYR A 309 13.44 -8.75 -4.20
N LYS A 310 14.10 -9.70 -4.89
CA LYS A 310 13.61 -11.09 -5.03
C LYS A 310 13.72 -11.87 -3.73
N MET A 311 14.75 -11.63 -2.93
CA MET A 311 14.90 -12.25 -1.61
C MET A 311 13.74 -11.86 -0.68
N PHE A 312 13.44 -10.57 -0.59
CA PHE A 312 12.29 -10.09 0.18
C PHE A 312 10.97 -10.62 -0.36
N LEU A 313 10.77 -10.58 -1.69
CA LEU A 313 9.55 -11.07 -2.32
C LEU A 313 9.31 -12.53 -1.95
N LYS A 314 10.34 -13.38 -2.14
CA LYS A 314 10.26 -14.80 -1.82
C LYS A 314 9.91 -15.01 -0.34
N HIS A 315 10.65 -14.37 0.57
CA HIS A 315 10.45 -14.59 2.00
C HIS A 315 9.04 -14.15 2.46
N LEU A 316 8.57 -13.00 1.99
CA LEU A 316 7.20 -12.54 2.28
C LEU A 316 6.14 -13.49 1.71
N THR A 317 6.32 -14.00 0.49
CA THR A 317 5.39 -14.98 -0.08
C THR A 317 5.45 -16.32 0.65
N ASP A 318 6.62 -16.76 1.10
CA ASP A 318 6.77 -18.01 1.85
C ASP A 318 5.99 -17.93 3.18
N ILE A 319 5.99 -16.77 3.84
CA ILE A 319 5.16 -16.51 5.02
C ILE A 319 3.67 -16.53 4.65
N GLN A 320 3.28 -15.75 3.64
CA GLN A 320 1.87 -15.57 3.25
C GLN A 320 1.19 -16.88 2.83
N TYR A 321 1.90 -17.75 2.10
CA TYR A 321 1.39 -19.04 1.63
C TYR A 321 1.71 -20.20 2.58
N GLY A 322 2.24 -19.93 3.77
CA GLY A 322 2.48 -20.96 4.79
C GLY A 322 3.57 -21.98 4.42
N ILE A 323 4.51 -21.61 3.55
CA ILE A 323 5.75 -22.38 3.32
C ILE A 323 6.62 -22.29 4.59
N ILE A 324 6.63 -21.13 5.23
CA ILE A 324 7.10 -20.97 6.61
C ILE A 324 5.88 -21.18 7.51
N PRO A 325 5.76 -22.35 8.18
CA PRO A 325 4.61 -22.67 9.01
C PRO A 325 4.57 -21.77 10.26
N ASP A 326 3.35 -21.52 10.76
CA ASP A 326 3.08 -20.88 12.06
C ASP A 326 3.79 -19.53 12.30
N HIS A 327 4.08 -18.78 11.23
CA HIS A 327 4.72 -17.47 11.33
C HIS A 327 3.79 -16.46 12.05
N PRO A 328 4.27 -15.66 13.01
CA PRO A 328 3.43 -14.74 13.81
C PRO A 328 2.79 -13.60 13.01
N TRP A 329 3.21 -13.39 11.76
CA TRP A 329 2.65 -12.36 10.86
C TRP A 329 1.41 -12.83 10.09
N VAL A 330 1.00 -14.08 10.23
CA VAL A 330 -0.21 -14.58 9.57
C VAL A 330 -1.23 -15.05 10.60
N ILE A 331 -2.48 -14.69 10.35
CA ILE A 331 -3.62 -15.20 11.12
C ILE A 331 -4.37 -16.19 10.23
N PRO A 332 -4.48 -17.47 10.62
CA PRO A 332 -5.29 -18.43 9.89
C PRO A 332 -6.78 -18.09 10.01
N ILE A 333 -7.55 -18.38 8.96
CA ILE A 333 -9.00 -18.30 8.97
C ILE A 333 -9.56 -19.69 9.24
N GLU A 334 -10.45 -19.78 10.23
CA GLU A 334 -11.18 -21.00 10.59
C GLU A 334 -12.39 -21.29 9.70
#